data_AF-A0A0R1MH10-F1
#
_entry.id   AF-A0A0R1MH10-F1
#
_cell.length_a   1.000
_cell.length_b   1.000
_cell.length_c   1.000
_cell.angle_alpha   90.00
_cell.angle_beta   90.00
_cell.angle_gamma   90.00
#
_symmetry.space_group_name_H-M   'P 1'
#
loop_
_entity.id
_entity.type
_entity.pdbx_description
1 polymer ?
#
loop_
_entity_poly.entity_id
_entity_poly.type
_entity_poly.pdbx_seq_one_letter_code
_entity_poly.pdbx_strand_id
1 'polypeptide(L)'
;MDLWNHINKKTTYEIHFDEDQFVNLAVARLKQGSPISRVQYTTRMASIKQSDGGIIYDAEQGDGTRETVAKAEYDLSKFDILTYLQNETGLTRRIIARILNGAAERVTADFKINPVAYEEYVGDLLNELKENHIAENIVYKMTDEEWDAELFKSEPLRGVVEGDTPNMVSV
;
A
#
# COMPACT_ATOMS: atom_id res chain seq x y z
N MET A 1 11.03 17.88 -39.32
CA MET A 1 11.78 17.98 -38.05
C MET A 1 10.99 18.71 -36.98
N ASP A 2 9.81 19.26 -37.30
CA ASP A 2 9.13 20.27 -36.48
C ASP A 2 8.64 19.74 -35.14
N LEU A 3 8.19 18.49 -35.08
CA LEU A 3 7.76 17.87 -33.81
C LEU A 3 8.87 17.83 -32.76
N TRP A 4 10.10 17.53 -33.19
CA TRP A 4 11.25 17.40 -32.28
C TRP A 4 11.54 18.72 -31.54
N ASN A 5 11.55 19.83 -32.26
CA ASN A 5 11.78 21.16 -31.70
C ASN A 5 10.72 21.59 -30.68
N HIS A 6 9.54 20.95 -30.68
CA HIS A 6 8.48 21.22 -29.70
C HIS A 6 8.58 20.34 -28.44
N ILE A 7 9.17 19.14 -28.54
CA ILE A 7 9.19 18.17 -27.43
C ILE A 7 10.58 17.99 -26.79
N ASN A 8 11.63 18.57 -27.37
CA ASN A 8 13.01 18.39 -26.89
C ASN A 8 13.36 19.31 -25.70
N LYS A 9 12.47 20.20 -25.27
CA LYS A 9 12.75 21.11 -24.13
C LYS A 9 12.75 20.34 -22.82
N LYS A 10 13.80 20.50 -22.01
CA LYS A 10 13.82 19.99 -20.64
C LYS A 10 12.90 20.84 -19.77
N THR A 11 12.30 20.19 -18.77
CA THR A 11 11.44 20.85 -17.80
C THR A 11 11.89 20.49 -16.39
N THR A 12 11.67 21.41 -15.47
CA THR A 12 11.73 21.17 -14.03
C THR A 12 10.34 21.37 -13.44
N TYR A 13 10.12 20.90 -12.21
CA TYR A 13 8.85 21.05 -11.52
C TYR A 13 9.05 21.65 -10.14
N GLU A 14 8.06 22.42 -9.69
CA GLU A 14 7.94 22.92 -8.34
C GLU A 14 6.60 22.46 -7.77
N ILE A 15 6.60 21.99 -6.52
CA ILE A 15 5.39 21.52 -5.83
C ILE A 15 5.11 22.48 -4.68
N HIS A 16 3.96 23.14 -4.71
CA HIS A 16 3.48 23.92 -3.57
C HIS A 16 2.59 23.04 -2.68
N PHE A 17 3.15 22.51 -1.60
CA PHE A 17 2.41 21.64 -0.68
C PHE A 17 1.93 22.42 0.54
N ASP A 18 0.63 22.72 0.62
CA ASP A 18 0.01 23.32 1.80
C ASP A 18 -0.32 22.21 2.82
N GLU A 19 0.53 22.10 3.84
CA GLU A 19 0.38 21.10 4.89
C GLU A 19 -0.93 21.26 5.67
N ASP A 20 -1.37 22.48 5.93
CA ASP A 20 -2.56 22.71 6.75
C ASP A 20 -3.82 22.33 5.97
N GLN A 21 -3.87 22.66 4.69
CA GLN A 21 -4.93 22.22 3.79
C GLN A 21 -4.98 20.68 3.72
N PHE A 22 -3.82 20.03 3.53
CA PHE A 22 -3.73 18.58 3.45
C PHE A 22 -4.17 17.89 4.75
N VAL A 23 -3.70 18.37 5.90
CA VAL A 23 -4.08 17.82 7.22
C VAL A 23 -5.59 17.93 7.44
N ASN A 24 -6.18 19.09 7.13
CA ASN A 24 -7.62 19.31 7.29
C ASN A 24 -8.44 18.38 6.39
N LEU A 25 -8.03 18.21 5.13
CA LEU A 25 -8.66 17.29 4.19
C LEU A 25 -8.59 15.84 4.68
N ALA A 26 -7.42 15.38 5.10
CA ALA A 26 -7.21 14.02 5.60
C ALA A 26 -8.06 13.73 6.85
N VAL A 27 -8.11 14.67 7.81
CA VAL A 27 -8.96 14.55 9.00
C VAL A 27 -10.44 14.43 8.63
N ALA A 28 -10.91 15.26 7.69
CA ALA A 28 -12.30 15.22 7.24
C ALA A 28 -12.64 13.88 6.59
N ARG A 29 -11.77 13.36 5.71
CA ARG A 29 -11.96 12.07 5.05
C ARG A 29 -11.92 10.89 6.01
N LEU A 30 -10.98 10.89 6.96
CA LEU A 30 -10.92 9.85 8.00
C LEU A 30 -12.19 9.78 8.84
N LYS A 31 -12.81 10.93 9.15
CA LYS A 31 -14.08 10.99 9.90
C LYS A 31 -15.28 10.47 9.11
N GLN A 32 -15.24 10.59 7.78
CA GLN A 32 -16.31 10.13 6.88
C GLN A 32 -16.16 8.65 6.48
N GLY A 33 -15.02 8.03 6.79
CA GLY A 33 -14.72 6.65 6.46
C GLY A 33 -15.68 5.65 7.08
N SER A 34 -15.90 4.54 6.35
CA SER A 34 -16.66 3.40 6.88
C SER A 34 -15.95 2.74 8.06
N PRO A 35 -16.68 2.19 9.03
CA PRO A 35 -16.05 1.53 10.16
C PRO A 35 -15.28 0.26 9.81
N ILE A 36 -14.16 0.05 10.50
CA ILE A 36 -13.34 -1.14 10.30
C ILE A 36 -14.02 -2.35 10.93
N SER A 37 -14.15 -3.40 10.11
CA SER A 37 -14.76 -4.65 10.54
C SER A 37 -13.85 -5.40 11.51
N ARG A 38 -14.48 -6.02 12.51
CA ARG A 38 -13.79 -6.83 13.51
C ARG A 38 -13.43 -8.20 12.93
N VAL A 39 -12.22 -8.69 13.20
CA VAL A 39 -11.86 -10.08 12.90
C VAL A 39 -12.65 -11.03 13.81
N GLN A 40 -13.38 -11.97 13.21
CA GLN A 40 -14.11 -13.02 13.93
C GLN A 40 -13.42 -14.37 13.68
N TYR A 41 -13.05 -15.08 14.74
CA TYR A 41 -12.56 -16.45 14.64
C TYR A 41 -13.68 -17.42 15.02
N THR A 42 -14.07 -18.29 14.09
CA THR A 42 -14.99 -19.41 14.36
C THR A 42 -14.17 -20.65 14.66
N THR A 43 -14.03 -21.01 15.93
CA THR A 43 -13.45 -22.31 16.30
C THR A 43 -14.56 -23.36 16.30
N ARG A 44 -14.41 -24.40 15.47
CA ARG A 44 -15.21 -25.63 15.52
C ARG A 44 -14.44 -26.70 16.27
N MET A 45 -14.85 -27.00 17.50
CA MET A 45 -14.36 -28.18 18.23
C MET A 45 -15.34 -29.33 17.98
N ALA A 46 -14.93 -30.30 17.16
CA ALA A 46 -15.64 -31.58 17.09
C ALA A 46 -15.14 -32.45 18.25
N SER A 47 -16.00 -32.74 19.22
CA SER A 47 -15.69 -33.70 20.28
C SER A 47 -15.75 -35.12 19.70
N ILE A 48 -14.62 -35.69 19.31
CA ILE A 48 -14.53 -37.11 18.95
C ILE A 48 -14.44 -37.90 20.26
N LYS A 49 -15.55 -38.55 20.65
CA LYS A 49 -15.52 -39.58 21.70
C LYS A 49 -15.16 -40.91 21.03
N GLN A 50 -13.97 -41.43 21.30
CA GLN A 50 -13.57 -42.78 20.89
C GLN A 50 -14.05 -43.78 21.96
N SER A 51 -14.91 -44.72 21.56
CA SER A 51 -15.32 -45.89 22.34
C SER A 51 -14.73 -47.14 21.67
N ASP A 52 -14.36 -48.14 22.47
CA ASP A 52 -13.49 -49.28 22.13
C ASP A 52 -14.19 -50.37 21.26
N GLY A 53 -15.13 -49.98 20.40
CA GLY A 53 -16.05 -50.91 19.73
C GLY A 53 -16.65 -50.42 18.41
N GLY A 54 -15.92 -49.59 17.66
CA GLY A 54 -16.37 -49.10 16.35
C GLY A 54 -17.25 -47.84 16.41
N ILE A 55 -17.23 -47.06 15.34
CA ILE A 55 -17.92 -45.77 15.22
C ILE A 55 -19.43 -46.04 15.05
N ILE A 56 -20.18 -46.02 16.14
CA ILE A 56 -21.65 -45.96 16.08
C ILE A 56 -22.01 -44.47 16.00
N TYR A 57 -22.51 -44.04 14.84
CA TYR A 57 -23.18 -42.75 14.70
C TYR A 57 -24.58 -42.86 15.31
N ASP A 58 -24.70 -42.59 16.61
CA ASP A 58 -26.00 -42.34 17.24
C ASP A 58 -26.41 -40.90 16.95
N ALA A 59 -27.35 -40.72 16.02
CA ALA A 59 -27.80 -39.42 15.54
C ALA A 59 -28.79 -38.69 16.49
N GLU A 60 -28.96 -39.14 17.74
CA GLU A 60 -30.04 -38.61 18.61
C GLU A 60 -29.61 -37.96 19.93
N GLN A 61 -28.32 -37.81 20.25
CA GLN A 61 -27.92 -37.00 21.43
C GLN A 61 -26.69 -36.13 21.18
N GLY A 62 -26.96 -34.84 20.93
CA GLY A 62 -26.04 -33.75 21.19
C GLY A 62 -25.12 -33.39 20.02
N ASP A 63 -25.67 -32.70 19.02
CA ASP A 63 -24.90 -31.86 18.11
C ASP A 63 -24.24 -30.72 18.91
N GLY A 64 -23.10 -31.06 19.52
CA GLY A 64 -22.27 -30.14 20.28
C GLY A 64 -21.33 -29.36 19.36
N THR A 65 -21.80 -28.84 18.23
CA THR A 65 -21.04 -27.86 17.46
C THR A 65 -21.06 -26.53 18.22
N ARG A 66 -20.11 -26.38 19.14
CA ARG A 66 -19.95 -25.13 19.91
C ARG A 66 -19.14 -24.13 19.07
N GLU A 67 -19.81 -23.39 18.20
CA GLU A 67 -19.21 -22.23 17.56
C GLU A 67 -18.97 -21.16 18.62
N THR A 68 -17.70 -20.99 19.01
CA THR A 68 -17.31 -19.90 19.91
C THR A 68 -16.70 -18.82 19.05
N VAL A 69 -17.41 -17.70 18.87
CA VAL A 69 -16.85 -16.49 18.26
C VAL A 69 -15.95 -15.83 19.30
N ALA A 70 -14.66 -16.17 19.27
CA ALA A 70 -13.68 -15.51 20.12
C ALA A 70 -13.41 -14.10 19.58
N LYS A 71 -13.53 -13.08 20.44
CA LYS A 71 -13.11 -11.72 20.12
C LYS A 71 -11.58 -11.69 20.14
N ALA A 72 -10.95 -11.26 19.05
CA ALA A 72 -9.53 -10.95 19.05
C ALA A 72 -9.28 -9.76 19.98
N GLU A 73 -8.48 -9.96 21.04
CA GLU A 73 -7.92 -8.87 21.83
C GLU A 73 -6.48 -8.64 21.35
N TYR A 74 -6.22 -7.45 20.83
CA TYR A 74 -4.89 -7.06 20.36
C TYR A 74 -4.10 -6.39 21.49
N ASP A 75 -2.86 -6.81 21.67
CA ASP A 75 -1.90 -6.07 22.49
C ASP A 75 -1.40 -4.84 21.73
N LEU A 76 -2.06 -3.70 21.97
CA LEU A 76 -1.77 -2.44 21.29
C LEU A 76 -0.35 -1.92 21.53
N SER A 77 0.34 -2.39 22.57
CA SER A 77 1.72 -1.98 22.85
C SER A 77 2.71 -2.45 21.78
N LYS A 78 2.32 -3.43 20.96
CA LYS A 78 3.13 -3.97 19.87
C LYS A 78 3.00 -3.20 18.56
N PHE A 79 2.08 -2.24 18.47
CA PHE A 79 1.80 -1.50 17.26
C PHE A 79 2.38 -0.08 17.36
N ASP A 80 3.18 0.30 16.37
CA ASP A 80 3.68 1.67 16.19
C ASP A 80 3.12 2.26 14.90
N ILE A 81 1.88 2.73 14.99
CA ILE A 81 1.15 3.33 13.88
C ILE A 81 1.88 4.52 13.25
N LEU A 82 2.65 5.29 14.03
CA LEU A 82 3.38 6.44 13.50
C LEU A 82 4.53 5.98 12.60
N THR A 83 5.27 4.97 13.02
CA THR A 83 6.36 4.39 12.22
C THR A 83 5.80 3.68 10.99
N TYR A 84 4.72 2.91 11.15
CA TYR A 84 4.06 2.24 10.03
C TYR A 84 3.62 3.26 8.97
N LEU A 85 2.80 4.24 9.34
CA LEU A 85 2.28 5.23 8.40
C LEU A 85 3.39 6.10 7.79
N GLN A 86 4.46 6.39 8.54
CA GLN A 86 5.61 7.11 8.00
C GLN A 86 6.27 6.32 6.86
N ASN A 87 6.47 5.01 7.04
CA ASN A 87 7.09 4.16 6.04
C ASN A 87 6.19 3.99 4.82
N GLU A 88 4.89 3.78 5.02
CA GLU A 88 3.93 3.55 3.93
C GLU A 88 3.60 4.81 3.13
N THR A 89 3.57 5.99 3.77
CA THR A 89 3.12 7.24 3.13
C THR A 89 4.26 8.20 2.78
N GLY A 90 5.43 8.05 3.40
CA GLY A 90 6.52 9.02 3.31
C GLY A 90 6.23 10.38 3.98
N LEU A 91 5.07 10.54 4.63
CA LEU A 91 4.74 11.74 5.38
C LEU A 91 5.60 11.85 6.64
N THR A 92 5.87 13.07 7.09
CA THR A 92 6.58 13.27 8.35
C THR A 92 5.71 12.83 9.53
N ARG A 93 6.35 12.30 10.59
CA ARG A 93 5.65 11.93 11.84
C ARG A 93 4.81 13.08 12.40
N ARG A 94 5.25 14.33 12.21
CA ARG A 94 4.51 15.53 12.63
C ARG A 94 3.16 15.62 11.92
N ILE A 95 3.12 15.46 10.60
CA ILE A 95 1.87 15.51 9.81
C ILE A 95 0.95 14.37 10.22
N ILE A 96 1.47 13.14 10.30
CA ILE A 96 0.70 11.95 10.69
C ILE A 96 0.08 12.16 12.08
N ALA A 97 0.87 12.61 13.06
CA ALA A 97 0.37 12.87 14.41
C ALA A 97 -0.72 13.95 14.43
N ARG A 98 -0.60 15.01 13.63
CA ARG A 98 -1.65 16.04 13.50
C ARG A 98 -2.95 15.44 12.96
N ILE A 99 -2.87 14.60 11.92
CA ILE A 99 -4.03 13.95 11.30
C ILE A 99 -4.71 12.99 12.28
N LEU A 100 -3.95 12.09 12.92
CA LEU A 100 -4.49 11.13 13.87
C LEU A 100 -5.14 11.83 15.08
N ASN A 101 -4.52 12.90 15.59
CA ASN A 101 -5.12 13.69 16.67
C ASN A 101 -6.40 14.42 16.23
N GLY A 102 -6.44 14.97 15.01
CA GLY A 102 -7.63 15.61 14.46
C GLY A 102 -8.81 14.63 14.29
N ALA A 103 -8.51 13.34 14.14
CA ALA A 103 -9.48 12.24 14.02
C ALA A 103 -9.46 11.29 15.24
N ALA A 104 -9.10 11.77 16.44
CA ALA A 104 -8.86 10.93 17.62
C ALA A 104 -10.03 9.98 17.97
N GLU A 105 -11.28 10.42 17.81
CA GLU A 105 -12.46 9.57 18.03
C GLU A 105 -12.42 8.31 17.15
N ARG A 106 -12.07 8.47 15.86
CA ARG A 106 -11.94 7.37 14.91
C ARG A 106 -10.80 6.43 15.28
N VAL A 107 -9.64 7.00 15.65
CA VAL A 107 -8.48 6.23 16.14
C VAL A 107 -8.91 5.37 17.33
N THR A 108 -9.60 5.95 18.32
CA THR A 108 -10.01 5.20 19.52
C THR A 108 -11.05 4.11 19.25
N ALA A 109 -11.91 4.31 18.25
CA ALA A 109 -12.96 3.37 17.89
C ALA A 109 -12.43 2.17 17.10
N ASP A 110 -11.57 2.40 16.10
CA ASP A 110 -11.17 1.34 15.16
C ASP A 110 -9.84 0.70 15.45
N PHE A 111 -8.85 1.49 15.85
CA PHE A 111 -7.50 0.95 16.05
C PHE A 111 -7.52 -0.15 17.13
N LYS A 112 -8.39 -0.02 18.14
CA LYS A 112 -8.57 -1.05 19.18
C LYS A 112 -9.28 -2.30 18.69
N ILE A 113 -10.07 -2.21 17.62
CA ILE A 113 -10.85 -3.32 17.07
C ILE A 113 -9.98 -4.19 16.17
N ASN A 114 -9.20 -3.56 15.30
CA ASN A 114 -8.29 -4.22 14.39
C ASN A 114 -7.16 -3.25 14.01
N PRO A 115 -6.03 -3.25 14.75
CA PRO A 115 -4.92 -2.34 14.52
C PRO A 115 -4.34 -2.45 13.11
N VAL A 116 -4.18 -3.68 12.61
CA VAL A 116 -3.58 -3.97 11.30
C VAL A 116 -4.45 -3.40 10.18
N ALA A 117 -5.75 -3.70 10.18
CA ALA A 117 -6.64 -3.18 9.16
C ALA A 117 -6.79 -1.65 9.26
N TYR A 118 -6.67 -1.08 10.46
CA TYR A 118 -6.67 0.38 10.63
C TYR A 118 -5.42 1.03 10.06
N GLU A 119 -4.25 0.45 10.32
CA GLU A 119 -2.98 0.87 9.73
C GLU A 119 -3.04 0.86 8.20
N GLU A 120 -3.45 -0.26 7.60
CA GLU A 120 -3.61 -0.39 6.14
C GLU A 120 -4.60 0.65 5.58
N TYR A 121 -5.80 0.74 6.16
CA TYR A 121 -6.83 1.68 5.71
C TYR A 121 -6.36 3.14 5.74
N VAL A 122 -5.72 3.55 6.83
CA VAL A 122 -5.22 4.93 6.97
C VAL A 122 -4.07 5.16 6.00
N GLY A 123 -3.16 4.19 5.83
CA GLY A 123 -2.06 4.28 4.88
C GLY A 123 -2.54 4.52 3.45
N ASP A 124 -3.48 3.69 2.99
CA ASP A 124 -4.07 3.78 1.65
C ASP A 124 -4.76 5.13 1.43
N LEU A 125 -5.61 5.54 2.38
CA LEU A 125 -6.32 6.82 2.30
C LEU A 125 -5.34 8.00 2.22
N LEU A 126 -4.28 8.00 3.02
CA LEU A 126 -3.30 9.09 3.03
C LEU A 126 -2.49 9.13 1.74
N ASN A 127 -2.15 7.98 1.15
CA ASN A 127 -1.48 7.94 -0.15
C ASN A 127 -2.38 8.47 -1.27
N GLU A 128 -3.65 8.05 -1.34
CA GLU A 128 -4.62 8.57 -2.30
C GLU A 128 -4.76 10.10 -2.20
N LEU A 129 -4.93 10.62 -0.99
CA LEU A 129 -5.09 12.06 -0.79
C LEU A 129 -3.81 12.84 -1.11
N LYS A 130 -2.65 12.28 -0.78
CA LYS A 130 -1.34 12.90 -1.05
C LYS A 130 -1.08 12.99 -2.55
N GLU A 131 -1.35 11.93 -3.30
CA GLU A 131 -1.19 11.90 -4.75
C GLU A 131 -2.07 12.95 -5.43
N ASN A 132 -3.35 13.02 -5.04
CA ASN A 132 -4.27 14.04 -5.54
C ASN A 132 -3.80 15.46 -5.20
N HIS A 133 -3.39 15.69 -3.94
CA HIS A 133 -2.94 17.00 -3.50
C HIS A 133 -1.65 17.45 -4.21
N ILE A 134 -0.73 16.52 -4.51
CA ILE A 134 0.47 16.82 -5.30
C ILE A 134 0.09 17.15 -6.75
N ALA A 135 -0.79 16.35 -7.37
CA ALA A 135 -1.21 16.54 -8.75
C ALA A 135 -1.88 17.90 -8.98
N GLU A 136 -2.66 18.38 -8.01
CA GLU A 136 -3.32 19.69 -8.08
C GLU A 136 -2.33 20.87 -7.96
N ASN A 137 -1.16 20.66 -7.34
CA ASN A 137 -0.23 21.73 -6.98
C ASN A 137 1.15 21.62 -7.65
N ILE A 138 1.26 20.86 -8.74
CA ILE A 138 2.48 20.76 -9.53
C ILE A 138 2.54 21.88 -10.59
N VAL A 139 3.64 22.62 -10.60
CA VAL A 139 3.90 23.67 -11.59
C VAL A 139 5.16 23.31 -12.39
N TYR A 140 5.00 23.13 -13.70
CA TYR A 140 6.12 22.84 -14.60
C TYR A 140 6.74 24.14 -15.13
N LYS A 141 8.07 24.20 -15.13
CA LYS A 141 8.86 25.29 -15.70
C LYS A 141 9.78 24.73 -16.79
N MET A 142 9.75 25.35 -17.96
CA MET A 142 10.70 25.04 -19.03
C MET A 142 12.09 25.54 -18.62
N THR A 143 13.12 24.76 -18.92
CA THR A 143 14.51 25.18 -18.78
C THR A 143 15.08 25.55 -20.15
N ASP A 144 16.23 26.22 -20.16
CA ASP A 144 16.95 26.57 -21.40
C ASP A 144 17.69 25.37 -22.03
N GLU A 145 17.62 24.19 -21.39
CA GLU A 145 18.27 22.98 -21.87
C GLU A 145 17.36 22.18 -22.82
N GLU A 146 18.00 21.55 -23.80
CA GLU A 146 17.34 20.65 -24.76
C GLU A 146 17.89 19.23 -24.64
N TRP A 147 17.05 18.26 -24.94
CA TRP A 147 17.46 16.88 -25.16
C TRP A 147 18.09 16.74 -26.55
N ASP A 148 19.18 15.97 -26.63
CA ASP A 148 19.83 15.67 -27.90
C ASP A 148 19.04 14.60 -28.67
N ALA A 149 18.90 14.77 -29.99
CA ALA A 149 18.28 13.80 -30.88
C ALA A 149 19.06 12.48 -30.95
N GLU A 150 20.32 12.47 -30.50
CA GLU A 150 21.13 11.25 -30.37
C GLU A 150 20.58 10.23 -29.37
N LEU A 151 19.64 10.62 -28.48
CA LEU A 151 18.93 9.68 -27.59
C LEU A 151 18.18 8.57 -28.33
N PHE A 152 17.84 8.77 -29.61
CA PHE A 152 17.16 7.78 -30.44
C PHE A 152 18.11 6.97 -31.33
N LYS A 153 19.41 7.27 -31.33
CA LYS A 153 20.40 6.47 -32.05
C LYS A 153 20.70 5.23 -31.22
N SER A 154 19.95 4.15 -31.44
CA SER A 154 20.31 2.83 -30.93
C SER A 154 21.69 2.42 -31.47
N GLU A 155 22.55 1.84 -30.62
CA GLU A 155 23.71 1.09 -31.12
C GLU A 155 23.23 0.05 -32.15
N PRO A 156 23.92 -0.15 -33.28
CA PRO A 156 23.54 -1.18 -34.22
C PRO A 156 23.53 -2.52 -33.50
N LEU A 157 22.37 -3.20 -33.51
CA LEU A 157 22.19 -4.55 -32.98
C LEU A 157 23.34 -5.42 -33.46
N ARG A 158 24.32 -5.68 -32.59
CA ARG A 158 25.44 -6.57 -32.90
C ARG A 158 24.92 -7.98 -32.75
N GLY A 159 24.33 -8.51 -33.82
CA GLY A 159 24.02 -9.93 -33.92
C GLY A 159 25.31 -10.71 -33.80
N VAL A 160 25.54 -11.34 -32.65
CA VAL A 160 26.56 -12.38 -32.53
C VAL A 160 26.01 -13.57 -33.29
N VAL A 161 26.57 -13.82 -34.48
CA VAL A 161 26.37 -15.07 -35.20
C VAL A 161 27.26 -16.10 -34.50
N GLU A 162 26.66 -16.90 -33.63
CA GLU A 162 27.28 -18.08 -33.05
C GLU A 162 27.27 -19.18 -34.11
N GLY A 163 28.44 -19.52 -34.67
CA GLY A 163 28.54 -20.60 -35.67
C GLY A 163 29.85 -20.65 -36.47
N ASP A 164 30.74 -21.53 -36.02
CA ASP A 164 31.67 -22.37 -36.79
C ASP A 164 32.94 -21.82 -37.50
N THR A 165 34.04 -22.11 -36.80
CA THR A 165 35.35 -22.64 -37.25
C THR A 165 36.40 -21.72 -37.90
N PRO A 166 37.61 -21.64 -37.30
CA PRO A 166 38.81 -21.15 -37.96
C PRO A 166 39.54 -22.31 -38.64
N ASN A 167 39.83 -22.20 -39.94
CA ASN A 167 41.03 -22.74 -40.59
C ASN A 167 41.04 -22.41 -42.09
N MET A 168 42.05 -21.66 -42.54
CA MET A 168 43.13 -22.18 -43.40
C MET A 168 44.06 -21.05 -43.86
N VAL A 169 45.29 -21.08 -43.33
CA VAL A 169 46.59 -21.12 -44.03
C VAL A 169 46.85 -20.19 -45.24
N SER A 170 47.83 -19.30 -45.03
CA SER A 170 48.95 -18.82 -45.89
C SER A 170 48.71 -18.34 -47.33
N VAL A 171 49.22 -17.14 -47.64
CA VAL A 171 50.51 -16.88 -48.32
C VAL A 171 51.06 -15.54 -47.83
#